data_AF-B7RJF6-F1
#
_entry.id   AF-B7RJF6-F1
#
_cell.length_a   1.000
_cell.length_b   1.000
_cell.length_c   1.000
_cell.angle_alpha   90.00
_cell.angle_beta   90.00
_cell.angle_gamma   90.00
#
_symmetry.space_group_name_H-M   'P 1'
#
loop_
_entity.id
_entity.type
_entity.pdbx_description
1 polymer ?
#
loop_
_entity_poly.entity_id
_entity_poly.type
_entity_poly.pdbx_seq_one_letter_code
_entity_poly.pdbx_strand_id
1 'polypeptide(L)'
;MRLTAFLLAGLALGTPALAQGQNAAIAAFNAWCFKAGQTESSIRSNMERSAGSPLPFDLVFWDVSLEPVSQDLPKGVERRCEVSFAGDHTDDAITGLRKQMATPPVFGTQIPLPDTHQALAGTALIEGRELLAGRVAVVHVGQRDTKTFMAVDRLFDGLGQPGKGG
;
A
#
# COMPACT_ATOMS: atom_id res chain seq x y z
N MET A 1 -39.60 5.07 50.91
CA MET A 1 -40.12 5.01 49.53
C MET A 1 -38.96 5.32 48.60
N ARG A 2 -38.46 4.33 47.85
CA ARG A 2 -37.40 4.47 46.84
C ARG A 2 -38.06 4.80 45.50
N LEU A 3 -37.47 5.68 44.68
CA LEU A 3 -37.55 5.63 43.20
C LEU A 3 -36.43 6.52 42.60
N THR A 4 -35.25 5.97 42.36
CA THR A 4 -34.75 5.40 41.07
C THR A 4 -34.33 6.49 40.07
N ALA A 5 -33.03 6.77 40.05
CA ALA A 5 -32.35 7.46 38.96
C ALA A 5 -32.29 6.55 37.72
N PHE A 6 -32.70 7.05 36.56
CA PHE A 6 -32.42 6.43 35.26
C PHE A 6 -31.25 7.15 34.60
N LEU A 7 -30.04 6.65 34.86
CA LEU A 7 -28.94 6.67 33.90
C LEU A 7 -29.17 5.48 32.94
N LEU A 8 -28.93 5.66 31.64
CA LEU A 8 -28.40 4.66 30.68
C LEU A 8 -28.37 5.34 29.30
N ALA A 9 -27.24 5.97 28.95
CA ALA A 9 -26.12 5.36 28.21
C ALA A 9 -26.46 5.13 26.73
N GLY A 10 -26.04 6.08 25.89
CA GLY A 10 -26.11 5.97 24.44
C GLY A 10 -25.18 4.88 23.91
N LEU A 11 -25.75 3.89 23.24
CA LEU A 11 -25.02 2.92 22.42
C LEU A 11 -24.88 3.49 21.00
N ALA A 12 -23.77 4.19 20.75
CA ALA A 12 -23.34 4.46 19.39
C ALA A 12 -22.78 3.16 18.79
N LEU A 13 -23.60 2.44 18.01
CA LEU A 13 -23.19 1.30 17.20
C LEU A 13 -22.34 1.79 16.00
N GLY A 14 -21.04 1.94 16.21
CA GLY A 14 -20.07 2.24 15.15
C GLY A 14 -19.64 1.00 14.36
N THR A 15 -20.39 0.67 13.31
CA THR A 15 -19.95 0.16 11.99
C THR A 15 -18.99 -1.05 11.87
N PRO A 16 -19.48 -2.29 11.64
CA PRO A 16 -18.67 -3.42 11.17
C PRO A 16 -18.13 -3.27 9.73
N ALA A 17 -18.71 -2.37 8.92
CA ALA A 17 -18.33 -2.21 7.50
C ALA A 17 -16.94 -1.58 7.29
N LEU A 18 -16.52 -0.65 8.15
CA LEU A 18 -15.23 0.05 8.01
C LEU A 18 -14.05 -0.88 8.32
N ALA A 19 -14.15 -1.67 9.38
CA ALA A 19 -13.14 -2.67 9.74
C ALA A 19 -12.98 -3.75 8.66
N GLN A 20 -14.05 -4.10 7.95
CA GLN A 20 -13.98 -5.05 6.85
C GLN A 20 -13.22 -4.50 5.64
N GLY A 21 -13.44 -3.23 5.26
CA GLY A 21 -12.76 -2.59 4.14
C GLY A 21 -11.25 -2.42 4.36
N GLN A 22 -10.86 -1.99 5.56
CA GLN A 22 -9.46 -1.88 5.98
C GLN A 22 -8.72 -3.22 5.89
N ASN A 23 -9.26 -4.26 6.55
CA ASN A 23 -8.63 -5.59 6.56
C ASN A 23 -8.50 -6.16 5.14
N ALA A 24 -9.53 -5.96 4.30
CA ALA A 24 -9.50 -6.37 2.90
C ALA A 24 -8.41 -5.65 2.09
N ALA A 25 -8.23 -4.33 2.29
CA ALA A 25 -7.21 -3.54 1.60
C ALA A 25 -5.79 -3.99 1.96
N ILE A 26 -5.50 -4.12 3.26
CA ILE A 26 -4.18 -4.56 3.74
C ILE A 26 -3.87 -5.98 3.24
N ALA A 27 -4.84 -6.89 3.31
CA ALA A 27 -4.66 -8.26 2.83
C ALA A 27 -4.43 -8.32 1.32
N ALA A 28 -5.24 -7.60 0.53
CA ALA A 28 -5.13 -7.57 -0.92
C ALA A 28 -3.80 -6.95 -1.38
N PHE A 29 -3.38 -5.83 -0.77
CA PHE A 29 -2.09 -5.20 -1.06
C PHE A 29 -0.94 -6.19 -0.86
N ASN A 30 -0.87 -6.80 0.33
CA ASN A 30 0.23 -7.71 0.68
C ASN A 30 0.22 -9.00 -0.16
N ALA A 31 -0.95 -9.45 -0.62
CA ALA A 31 -1.07 -10.63 -1.47
C ALA A 31 -0.64 -10.37 -2.93
N TRP A 32 -0.92 -9.18 -3.48
CA TRP A 32 -0.87 -8.95 -4.93
C TRP A 32 0.13 -7.88 -5.38
N CYS A 33 0.34 -6.82 -4.60
CA CYS A 33 1.17 -5.68 -5.04
C CYS A 33 2.66 -6.02 -5.18
N PHE A 34 3.11 -7.15 -4.64
CA PHE A 34 4.48 -7.65 -4.78
C PHE A 34 4.66 -8.65 -5.93
N LYS A 35 3.57 -9.08 -6.59
CA LYS A 35 3.63 -10.04 -7.68
C LYS A 35 3.99 -9.35 -9.00
N ALA A 36 4.92 -9.97 -9.74
CA ALA A 36 5.29 -9.58 -11.09
C ALA A 36 4.24 -10.05 -12.12
N GLY A 37 4.30 -9.49 -13.33
CA GLY A 37 3.49 -9.95 -14.47
C GLY A 37 2.00 -9.64 -14.35
N GLN A 38 1.63 -8.61 -13.59
CA GLN A 38 0.23 -8.18 -13.46
C GLN A 38 -0.03 -6.99 -14.37
N THR A 39 -1.14 -7.03 -15.13
CA THR A 39 -1.74 -5.86 -15.77
C THR A 39 -2.74 -5.21 -14.82
N GLU A 40 -3.21 -4.01 -15.13
CA GLU A 40 -4.26 -3.34 -14.34
C GLU A 40 -5.52 -4.21 -14.25
N SER A 41 -5.93 -4.81 -15.37
CA SER A 41 -7.09 -5.70 -15.41
C SER A 41 -6.89 -6.95 -14.56
N SER A 42 -5.73 -7.60 -14.63
CA SER A 42 -5.48 -8.84 -13.89
C SER A 42 -5.38 -8.61 -12.39
N ILE A 43 -4.69 -7.55 -11.95
CA ILE A 43 -4.57 -7.27 -10.52
C ILE A 43 -5.92 -6.86 -9.92
N ARG A 44 -6.72 -6.05 -10.64
CA ARG A 44 -8.07 -5.69 -10.21
C ARG A 44 -8.94 -6.92 -10.04
N SER A 45 -9.01 -7.79 -11.04
CA SER A 45 -9.78 -9.04 -10.96
C SER A 45 -9.29 -9.96 -9.82
N ASN A 46 -7.99 -10.02 -9.56
CA ASN A 46 -7.42 -10.83 -8.48
C ASN A 46 -7.75 -10.26 -7.10
N MET A 47 -7.67 -8.93 -6.94
CA MET A 47 -8.06 -8.26 -5.70
C MET A 47 -9.56 -8.37 -5.47
N GLU A 48 -10.41 -8.22 -6.50
CA GLU A 48 -11.86 -8.37 -6.37
C GLU A 48 -12.26 -9.79 -5.91
N ARG A 49 -11.56 -10.81 -6.42
CA ARG A 49 -11.79 -12.20 -5.98
C ARG A 49 -11.43 -12.44 -4.51
N SER A 50 -10.48 -11.67 -3.96
CA SER A 50 -9.99 -11.86 -2.59
C SER A 50 -10.56 -10.87 -1.57
N ALA A 51 -11.01 -9.70 -2.01
CA ALA A 51 -11.48 -8.60 -1.16
C ALA A 51 -12.97 -8.26 -1.34
N GLY A 52 -13.61 -8.77 -2.41
CA GLY A 52 -14.98 -8.45 -2.78
C GLY A 52 -15.08 -7.60 -4.05
N SER A 53 -16.25 -7.68 -4.71
CA SER A 53 -16.57 -6.91 -5.92
C SER A 53 -17.85 -6.09 -5.67
N PRO A 54 -17.83 -4.75 -5.83
CA PRO A 54 -16.66 -3.93 -6.13
C PRO A 54 -15.63 -3.94 -4.99
N LEU A 55 -14.39 -3.51 -5.28
CA LEU A 55 -13.36 -3.38 -4.25
C LEU A 55 -13.83 -2.43 -3.14
N PRO A 56 -13.67 -2.79 -1.86
CA PRO A 56 -14.03 -1.92 -0.73
C PRO A 56 -12.97 -0.83 -0.44
N PHE A 57 -12.04 -0.62 -1.37
CA PHE A 57 -10.94 0.34 -1.31
C PHE A 57 -10.58 0.82 -2.71
N ASP A 58 -9.88 1.93 -2.79
CA ASP A 58 -9.38 2.45 -4.06
C ASP A 58 -8.09 1.71 -4.47
N LEU A 59 -7.96 1.43 -5.76
CA LEU A 59 -6.78 0.80 -6.36
C LEU A 59 -6.25 1.69 -7.48
N VAL A 60 -4.97 2.04 -7.39
CA VAL A 60 -4.18 2.63 -8.47
C VAL A 60 -3.09 1.65 -8.85
N PHE A 61 -3.04 1.24 -10.11
CA PHE A 61 -2.03 0.32 -10.60
C PHE A 61 -1.60 0.68 -12.03
N TRP A 62 -0.31 0.53 -12.30
CA TRP A 62 0.23 0.46 -13.65
C TRP A 62 1.56 -0.30 -13.65
N ASP A 63 1.92 -0.89 -14.78
CA ASP A 63 3.25 -1.43 -15.07
C ASP A 63 3.61 -1.13 -16.53
N VAL A 64 4.46 -0.13 -16.76
CA VAL A 64 4.79 0.32 -18.13
C VAL A 64 5.60 -0.70 -18.92
N SER A 65 6.17 -1.71 -18.23
CA SER A 65 6.88 -2.80 -18.89
C SER A 65 5.94 -3.82 -19.53
N LEU A 66 4.66 -3.80 -19.16
CA LEU A 66 3.65 -4.76 -19.61
C LEU A 66 2.61 -4.13 -20.53
N GLU A 67 2.19 -2.90 -20.26
CA GLU A 67 1.19 -2.20 -21.07
C GLU A 67 1.41 -0.68 -21.11
N PRO A 68 1.02 -0.01 -22.22
CA PRO A 68 1.06 1.45 -22.28
C PRO A 68 0.14 2.08 -21.24
N VAL A 69 0.57 3.19 -20.64
CA VAL A 69 -0.24 3.97 -19.70
C VAL A 69 -0.63 5.30 -20.34
N SER A 70 -1.89 5.69 -20.18
CA SER A 70 -2.45 6.93 -20.75
C SER A 70 -2.31 8.16 -19.84
N GLN A 71 -1.82 7.97 -18.61
CA GLN A 71 -1.70 9.03 -17.60
C GLN A 71 -0.26 9.50 -17.44
N ASP A 72 -0.08 10.73 -16.99
CA ASP A 72 1.24 11.24 -16.60
C ASP A 72 1.77 10.47 -15.39
N LEU A 73 2.99 9.95 -15.52
CA LEU A 73 3.61 9.12 -14.50
C LEU A 73 4.63 9.88 -13.64
N PRO A 74 4.72 9.57 -12.34
CA PRO A 74 5.80 10.07 -11.51
C PRO A 74 7.18 9.73 -12.11
N LYS A 75 8.10 10.68 -12.02
CA LYS A 75 9.45 10.52 -12.57
C LYS A 75 10.13 9.28 -12.00
N GLY A 76 10.61 8.41 -12.88
CA GLY A 76 11.44 7.26 -12.53
C GLY A 76 10.66 6.04 -12.02
N VAL A 77 9.33 6.08 -11.94
CA VAL A 77 8.49 4.97 -11.53
C VAL A 77 8.05 4.17 -12.75
N GLU A 78 8.53 2.93 -12.87
CA GLU A 78 8.14 2.01 -13.94
C GLU A 78 6.79 1.33 -13.61
N ARG A 79 6.55 1.03 -12.34
CA ARG A 79 5.33 0.36 -11.88
C ARG A 79 4.92 0.91 -10.52
N ARG A 80 3.62 1.13 -10.33
CA ARG A 80 3.01 1.41 -9.02
C ARG A 80 1.90 0.41 -8.73
N CYS A 81 1.80 0.01 -7.47
CA CYS A 81 0.60 -0.56 -6.89
C CYS A 81 0.29 0.19 -5.61
N GLU A 82 -0.84 0.90 -5.57
CA GLU A 82 -1.31 1.66 -4.41
C GLU A 82 -2.75 1.26 -4.08
N VAL A 83 -3.00 1.00 -2.79
CA VAL A 83 -4.36 0.91 -2.26
C VAL A 83 -4.59 2.06 -1.29
N SER A 84 -5.82 2.59 -1.26
CA SER A 84 -6.24 3.61 -0.30
C SER A 84 -7.60 3.27 0.31
N PHE A 85 -7.75 3.44 1.62
CA PHE A 85 -8.95 3.06 2.36
C PHE A 85 -9.21 4.02 3.52
N ALA A 86 -10.49 4.17 3.91
CA ALA A 86 -10.92 5.17 4.88
C ALA A 86 -10.32 4.94 6.29
N GLY A 87 -10.02 6.03 6.98
CA GLY A 87 -9.57 6.02 8.38
C GLY A 87 -8.05 6.04 8.55
N ASP A 88 -7.64 6.21 9.80
CA ASP A 88 -6.25 6.11 10.23
C ASP A 88 -5.95 4.67 10.67
N HIS A 89 -5.17 3.98 9.84
CA HIS A 89 -4.81 2.58 10.00
C HIS A 89 -3.34 2.37 9.63
N THR A 90 -2.50 3.41 9.74
CA THR A 90 -1.10 3.32 9.32
C THR A 90 -0.33 2.28 10.12
N ASP A 91 -0.63 2.10 11.40
CA ASP A 91 0.04 1.10 12.25
C ASP A 91 -0.25 -0.34 11.82
N ASP A 92 -1.52 -0.65 11.53
CA ASP A 92 -1.93 -1.95 11.02
C ASP A 92 -1.34 -2.21 9.62
N ALA A 93 -1.35 -1.19 8.76
CA ALA A 93 -0.78 -1.24 7.42
C ALA A 93 0.74 -1.50 7.46
N ILE A 94 1.48 -0.79 8.31
CA ILE A 94 2.93 -0.99 8.52
C ILE A 94 3.21 -2.38 9.07
N THR A 95 2.39 -2.85 10.02
CA THR A 95 2.54 -4.18 10.62
C THR A 95 2.36 -5.28 9.57
N GLY A 96 1.30 -5.20 8.75
CA GLY A 96 1.05 -6.13 7.65
C GLY A 96 2.16 -6.09 6.60
N LEU A 97 2.57 -4.88 6.20
CA LEU A 97 3.65 -4.65 5.23
C LEU A 97 4.97 -5.28 5.68
N ARG A 98 5.42 -5.00 6.92
CA ARG A 98 6.68 -5.53 7.44
C ARG A 98 6.66 -7.06 7.52
N LYS A 99 5.52 -7.65 7.91
CA LYS A 99 5.34 -9.11 7.89
C LYS A 99 5.49 -9.68 6.48
N GLN A 100 4.85 -9.06 5.49
CA GLN A 100 4.95 -9.48 4.10
C GLN A 100 6.39 -9.33 3.57
N MET A 101 7.04 -8.20 3.86
CA MET A 101 8.43 -7.95 3.46
C MET A 101 9.42 -8.93 4.07
N ALA A 102 9.14 -9.47 5.26
CA ALA A 102 9.94 -10.49 5.91
C ALA A 102 9.63 -11.93 5.44
N THR A 103 8.58 -12.14 4.63
CA THR A 103 8.18 -13.47 4.18
C THR A 103 9.04 -13.92 3.00
N PRO A 104 9.62 -15.14 3.00
CA PRO A 104 10.40 -15.63 1.87
C PRO A 104 9.61 -15.69 0.54
N PRO A 105 10.17 -15.22 -0.58
CA PRO A 105 11.47 -14.53 -0.69
C PRO A 105 11.43 -13.13 -0.06
N VAL A 106 12.37 -12.85 0.85
CA VAL A 106 12.42 -11.58 1.61
C VAL A 106 12.48 -10.40 0.63
N PHE A 107 11.70 -9.36 0.93
CA PHE A 107 11.57 -8.17 0.11
C PHE A 107 12.78 -7.25 0.24
N GLY A 108 13.84 -7.62 -0.48
CA GLY A 108 15.01 -6.81 -0.68
C GLY A 108 15.76 -6.37 0.59
N THR A 109 16.85 -5.65 0.39
CA THR A 109 17.63 -5.00 1.45
C THR A 109 17.27 -3.52 1.52
N GLN A 110 17.26 -2.94 2.71
CA GLN A 110 17.00 -1.50 2.85
C GLN A 110 18.18 -0.69 2.30
N ILE A 111 17.87 0.37 1.56
CA ILE A 111 18.83 1.32 0.98
C ILE A 111 18.38 2.77 1.27
N PRO A 112 19.26 3.78 1.07
CA PRO A 112 18.82 5.17 1.09
C PRO A 112 17.66 5.42 0.12
N LEU A 113 16.80 6.38 0.45
CA LEU A 113 15.70 6.75 -0.44
C LEU A 113 16.27 7.32 -1.76
N PRO A 114 15.78 6.87 -2.92
CA PRO A 114 16.11 7.47 -4.20
C PRO A 114 15.61 8.92 -4.27
N ASP A 115 16.32 9.81 -4.95
CA ASP A 115 15.97 11.25 -5.08
C ASP A 115 14.59 11.52 -5.70
N THR A 116 13.98 10.51 -6.33
CA THR A 116 12.60 10.58 -6.85
C THR A 116 11.54 10.47 -5.76
N HIS A 117 11.93 10.12 -4.53
CA HIS A 117 11.04 9.86 -3.40
C HIS A 117 11.50 10.62 -2.16
N GLN A 118 10.53 11.13 -1.42
CA GLN A 118 10.78 11.78 -0.14
C GLN A 118 9.58 11.57 0.77
N ALA A 119 9.82 11.65 2.08
CA ALA A 119 8.72 11.73 3.03
C ALA A 119 7.90 13.00 2.77
N LEU A 120 6.57 12.84 2.73
CA LEU A 120 5.60 13.92 2.63
C LEU A 120 4.85 14.07 3.96
N ALA A 121 4.12 15.18 4.13
CA ALA A 121 3.19 15.32 5.25
C ALA A 121 2.21 14.12 5.27
N GLY A 122 1.99 13.54 6.46
CA GLY A 122 1.19 12.33 6.61
C GLY A 122 1.93 11.01 6.35
N THR A 123 3.23 11.03 6.03
CA THR A 123 4.03 9.81 5.91
C THR A 123 4.22 9.15 7.28
N ALA A 124 3.84 7.88 7.38
CA ALA A 124 4.08 7.05 8.56
C ALA A 124 5.30 6.12 8.35
N LEU A 125 5.51 5.66 7.11
CA LEU A 125 6.68 4.86 6.72
C LEU A 125 7.05 5.15 5.27
N ILE A 126 8.33 5.29 4.98
CA ILE A 126 8.84 5.24 3.60
C ILE A 126 10.22 4.59 3.60
N GLU A 127 10.42 3.57 2.77
CA GLU A 127 11.68 2.83 2.67
C GLU A 127 12.05 2.53 1.22
N GLY A 128 13.31 2.82 0.85
CA GLY A 128 13.92 2.30 -0.36
C GLY A 128 14.41 0.87 -0.12
N ARG A 129 14.15 -0.03 -1.06
CA ARG A 129 14.52 -1.46 -1.01
C ARG A 129 15.21 -1.87 -2.30
N GLU A 130 16.42 -2.40 -2.21
CA GLU A 130 17.06 -3.08 -3.33
C GLU A 130 16.54 -4.51 -3.42
N LEU A 131 15.90 -4.84 -4.53
CA LEU A 131 15.33 -6.13 -4.86
C LEU A 131 16.35 -7.01 -5.60
N LEU A 132 15.96 -8.26 -5.88
CA LEU A 132 16.73 -9.15 -6.75
C LEU A 132 16.96 -8.52 -8.12
N ALA A 133 18.08 -8.89 -8.76
CA ALA A 133 18.53 -8.36 -10.05
C ALA A 133 18.83 -6.84 -10.06
N GLY A 134 19.12 -6.24 -8.90
CA GLY A 134 19.50 -4.83 -8.79
C GLY A 134 18.35 -3.85 -9.04
N ARG A 135 17.10 -4.33 -9.04
CA ARG A 135 15.93 -3.45 -9.15
C ARG A 135 15.72 -2.72 -7.83
N VAL A 136 15.21 -1.50 -7.87
CA VAL A 136 14.84 -0.76 -6.66
C VAL A 136 13.33 -0.65 -6.56
N ALA A 137 12.83 -0.82 -5.34
CA ALA A 137 11.47 -0.48 -4.99
C ALA A 137 11.41 0.52 -3.85
N VAL A 138 10.36 1.31 -3.79
CA VAL A 138 10.04 2.18 -2.67
C VAL A 138 8.70 1.75 -2.11
N VAL A 139 8.65 1.42 -0.83
CA VAL A 139 7.40 1.19 -0.11
C VAL A 139 7.03 2.43 0.68
N HIS A 140 5.76 2.82 0.67
CA HIS A 140 5.27 4.03 1.32
C HIS A 140 3.92 3.74 1.99
N VAL A 141 3.83 4.03 3.28
CA VAL A 141 2.58 4.02 4.04
C VAL A 141 2.37 5.39 4.66
N GLY A 142 1.16 5.91 4.57
CA GLY A 142 0.82 7.19 5.17
C GLY A 142 -0.66 7.49 5.09
N GLN A 143 -1.00 8.74 5.41
CA GLN A 143 -2.33 9.27 5.26
C GLN A 143 -2.41 10.36 4.19
N ARG A 144 -3.53 10.36 3.47
CA ARG A 144 -3.94 11.42 2.55
C ARG A 144 -5.46 11.51 2.55
N ASP A 145 -6.02 12.71 2.70
CA ASP A 145 -7.47 12.98 2.64
C ASP A 145 -8.33 12.06 3.51
N THR A 146 -7.98 11.88 4.79
CA THR A 146 -8.64 10.98 5.76
C THR A 146 -8.59 9.49 5.42
N LYS A 147 -7.77 9.10 4.44
CA LYS A 147 -7.52 7.72 4.06
C LYS A 147 -6.11 7.32 4.44
N THR A 148 -5.94 6.07 4.84
CA THR A 148 -4.65 5.38 4.84
C THR A 148 -4.35 4.90 3.43
N PHE A 149 -3.10 5.06 2.99
CA PHE A 149 -2.63 4.47 1.75
C PHE A 149 -1.42 3.58 1.99
N MET A 150 -1.29 2.55 1.15
CA MET A 150 -0.11 1.70 1.04
C MET A 150 0.31 1.67 -0.43
N ALA A 151 1.56 1.98 -0.72
CA ALA A 151 2.10 1.99 -2.07
C ALA A 151 3.41 1.20 -2.15
N VAL A 152 3.62 0.55 -3.29
CA VAL A 152 4.92 0.04 -3.70
C VAL A 152 5.21 0.47 -5.13
N ASP A 153 6.29 1.22 -5.29
CA ASP A 153 6.81 1.64 -6.58
C ASP A 153 8.01 0.77 -6.93
N ARG A 154 8.08 0.30 -8.18
CA ARG A 154 9.29 -0.27 -8.76
C ARG A 154 9.88 0.76 -9.72
N LEU A 155 11.16 1.07 -9.55
CA LEU A 155 11.85 2.04 -10.38
C LEU A 155 12.39 1.39 -11.67
N PHE A 156 12.63 2.21 -12.70
CA PHE A 156 13.38 1.78 -13.88
C PHE A 156 14.80 1.32 -13.51
N ASP A 157 15.34 0.41 -14.32
CA ASP A 157 16.71 -0.10 -14.16
C ASP A 157 17.72 1.05 -14.04
N GLY A 158 18.64 0.94 -13.08
CA GLY A 158 19.68 1.94 -12.82
C GLY A 158 19.26 3.13 -11.96
N LEU A 159 17.97 3.27 -11.60
CA LEU A 159 17.52 4.31 -10.68
C LEU A 159 17.53 3.84 -9.22
N GLY A 160 18.02 4.69 -8.32
CA GLY A 160 17.99 4.46 -6.88
C GLY A 160 19.00 3.44 -6.35
N GLN A 161 19.83 2.84 -7.21
CA GLN A 161 20.94 2.00 -6.77
C GLN A 161 21.97 2.88 -6.05
N PRO A 162 22.45 2.49 -4.86
CA PRO A 162 23.60 3.17 -4.26
C PRO A 162 24.75 3.08 -5.27
N GLY A 163 25.26 4.25 -5.68
CA GLY A 163 26.21 4.33 -6.78
C GLY A 163 27.31 3.30 -6.59
N LYS A 164 27.48 2.40 -7.57
CA LYS A 164 28.71 1.63 -7.65
C LYS A 164 29.80 2.67 -7.88
N GLY A 165 30.52 3.02 -6.81
CA GLY A 165 31.75 3.78 -6.93
C GLY A 165 32.60 3.07 -7.97
N GLY A 166 32.82 3.75 -9.10
CA GLY A 166 33.82 3.35 -10.06
C GLY A 166 35.21 3.40 -9.45
#